data_AF-A0A3B6VHS8-F1
#
_entry.id   AF-A0A3B6VHS8-F1
#
_cell.length_a   1.000
_cell.length_b   1.000
_cell.length_c   1.000
_cell.angle_alpha   90.00
_cell.angle_beta   90.00
_cell.angle_gamma   90.00
#
_symmetry.space_group_name_H-M   'P 1'
#
loop_
_entity.id
_entity.type
_entity.pdbx_description
1 polymer ?
#
loop_
_entity_poly.entity_id
_entity_poly.type
_entity_poly.pdbx_seq_one_letter_code
_entity_poly.pdbx_strand_id
1 'polypeptide(L)'
;MNKKLLTIFSLLLIFFAMSCNNKTTDPVAPLKDSQYVGKWYEVNVDTPVFEIKQDGSIDTLNGTTVVATVNGTDVVKENDTTFKATFSANGQSQEVVFVFTSDTTGTVTASGQEGSTISIVKK
;
A
#
# COMPACT_ATOMS: atom_id res chain seq x y z
N MET A 1 30.60 -12.04 -41.75
CA MET A 1 29.35 -11.47 -41.18
C MET A 1 28.79 -10.47 -42.18
N ASN A 2 27.60 -10.73 -42.74
CA ASN A 2 27.08 -10.00 -43.89
C ASN A 2 26.62 -8.60 -43.43
N LYS A 3 27.20 -7.51 -43.97
CA LYS A 3 26.95 -6.13 -43.51
C LYS A 3 25.45 -5.77 -43.47
N LYS A 4 24.65 -6.38 -44.35
CA LYS A 4 23.18 -6.23 -44.41
C LYS A 4 22.47 -6.77 -43.16
N LEU A 5 22.97 -7.83 -42.53
CA LEU A 5 22.35 -8.44 -41.34
C LEU A 5 22.58 -7.57 -40.09
N LEU A 6 23.76 -6.95 -39.99
CA LEU A 6 24.12 -6.06 -38.87
C LEU A 6 23.27 -4.78 -38.88
N THR A 7 23.01 -4.21 -40.06
CA THR A 7 22.19 -3.01 -40.19
C THR A 7 20.72 -3.28 -39.82
N ILE A 8 20.16 -4.43 -40.21
CA ILE A 8 18.78 -4.81 -39.87
C ILE A 8 18.61 -4.99 -38.35
N PHE A 9 19.57 -5.65 -37.71
CA PHE A 9 19.55 -5.84 -36.25
C PHE A 9 19.67 -4.50 -35.50
N SER A 10 20.49 -3.58 -36.01
CA SER A 10 20.64 -2.24 -35.44
C SER A 10 19.39 -1.38 -35.57
N LEU A 11 18.62 -1.48 -36.68
CA LEU A 11 17.36 -0.73 -36.81
C LEU A 11 16.26 -1.26 -35.88
N LEU A 12 16.17 -2.58 -35.69
CA LEU A 12 15.21 -3.21 -34.78
C LEU A 12 15.36 -2.71 -33.33
N LEU A 13 16.60 -2.56 -32.85
CA LEU A 13 16.88 -2.07 -31.49
C LEU A 13 16.40 -0.62 -31.25
N ILE A 14 16.37 0.23 -32.28
CA ILE A 14 15.93 1.62 -32.16
C ILE A 14 14.40 1.70 -32.02
N PHE A 15 13.66 0.79 -32.69
CA PHE A 15 12.20 0.69 -32.51
C PHE A 15 11.80 0.18 -31.12
N PHE A 16 12.59 -0.70 -30.51
CA PHE A 16 12.37 -1.10 -29.11
C PHE A 16 12.62 0.05 -28.12
N ALA A 17 13.59 0.92 -28.39
CA ALA A 17 13.89 2.06 -27.50
C ALA A 17 12.83 3.18 -27.55
N MET A 18 12.16 3.38 -28.69
CA MET A 18 11.12 4.42 -28.84
C MET A 18 9.72 4.00 -28.34
N SER A 19 9.47 2.71 -28.07
CA SER A 19 8.20 2.25 -27.48
C SER A 19 8.09 2.51 -25.98
N CYS A 20 9.12 3.08 -25.35
CA CYS A 20 9.14 3.40 -23.92
C CYS A 20 9.06 4.91 -23.68
N ASN A 21 8.04 5.62 -24.17
CA ASN A 21 7.93 7.04 -23.77
C ASN A 21 6.54 7.64 -23.52
N ASN A 22 5.47 6.84 -23.40
CA ASN A 22 4.17 7.40 -23.03
C ASN A 22 3.55 6.65 -21.84
N LYS A 23 4.30 6.42 -20.76
CA LYS A 23 3.67 6.03 -19.50
C LYS A 23 3.31 7.30 -18.73
N THR A 24 2.06 7.73 -18.85
CA THR A 24 1.36 8.18 -17.65
C THR A 24 1.48 7.01 -16.67
N THR A 25 2.42 7.08 -15.74
CA THR A 25 2.51 6.07 -14.68
C THR A 25 1.27 6.29 -13.83
N ASP A 26 0.29 5.39 -13.98
CA ASP A 26 -0.84 5.33 -13.06
C ASP A 26 -0.29 5.39 -11.62
N PRO A 27 -0.93 6.14 -10.72
CA PRO A 27 -0.49 6.23 -9.35
C PRO A 27 -0.36 4.82 -8.75
N VAL A 28 0.84 4.50 -8.26
CA VAL A 28 1.12 3.19 -7.66
C VAL A 28 0.80 3.28 -6.18
N ALA A 29 -0.13 2.45 -5.74
CA ALA A 29 -0.49 2.32 -4.32
C ALA A 29 0.76 2.00 -3.47
N PRO A 30 1.07 2.77 -2.42
CA PRO A 30 2.33 2.61 -1.67
C PRO A 30 2.50 1.27 -0.95
N LEU A 31 1.39 0.61 -0.61
CA LEU A 31 1.37 -0.67 0.10
C LEU A 31 1.15 -1.87 -0.82
N LYS A 32 1.03 -1.65 -2.14
CA LYS A 32 0.84 -2.73 -3.11
C LYS A 32 2.02 -3.69 -3.09
N ASP A 33 1.70 -4.99 -3.02
CA ASP A 33 2.67 -6.10 -2.95
C ASP A 33 3.75 -5.92 -1.86
N SER A 34 3.46 -5.12 -0.82
CA SER A 34 4.41 -4.81 0.24
C SER A 34 4.52 -5.93 1.27
N GLN A 35 5.60 -5.91 2.06
CA GLN A 35 5.79 -6.83 3.20
C GLN A 35 4.71 -6.69 4.28
N TYR A 36 3.88 -5.63 4.23
CA TYR A 36 2.83 -5.37 5.21
C TYR A 36 1.47 -5.96 4.83
N VAL A 37 1.34 -6.54 3.63
CA VAL A 37 0.12 -7.25 3.19
C VAL A 37 -0.24 -8.36 4.18
N GLY A 38 -1.51 -8.42 4.57
CA GLY A 38 -2.05 -9.38 5.53
C GLY A 38 -3.00 -8.77 6.56
N LYS A 39 -3.47 -9.62 7.48
CA LYS A 39 -4.36 -9.24 8.57
C LYS A 39 -3.57 -8.81 9.79
N TRP A 40 -3.99 -7.70 10.38
CA TRP A 40 -3.35 -7.10 11.53
C TRP A 40 -4.29 -7.11 12.72
N TYR A 41 -3.71 -7.34 13.89
CA TYR A 41 -4.39 -7.55 15.15
C TYR A 41 -3.83 -6.56 16.16
N GLU A 42 -4.67 -6.06 17.05
CA GLU A 42 -4.15 -5.48 18.29
C GLU A 42 -3.42 -6.58 19.09
N VAL A 43 -2.31 -6.21 19.75
CA VAL A 43 -1.54 -7.15 20.56
C VAL A 43 -2.45 -7.77 21.64
N ASN A 44 -2.39 -9.10 21.79
CA ASN A 44 -3.24 -9.90 22.67
C ASN A 44 -4.73 -9.99 22.28
N VAL A 45 -5.10 -9.55 21.07
CA VAL A 45 -6.45 -9.71 20.51
C VAL A 45 -6.41 -10.72 19.36
N ASP A 46 -7.44 -11.57 19.27
CA ASP A 46 -7.53 -12.63 18.25
C ASP A 46 -8.51 -12.32 17.12
N THR A 47 -9.14 -11.15 17.17
CA THR A 47 -9.92 -10.59 16.07
C THR A 47 -9.10 -9.54 15.33
N PRO A 48 -9.00 -9.60 13.99
CA PRO A 48 -8.24 -8.62 13.23
C PRO A 48 -8.94 -7.26 13.28
N VAL A 49 -8.14 -6.20 13.30
CA VAL A 49 -8.59 -4.80 13.34
C VAL A 49 -8.55 -4.15 11.96
N PHE A 50 -7.64 -4.59 11.09
CA PHE A 50 -7.59 -4.20 9.69
C PHE A 50 -6.86 -5.25 8.83
N GLU A 51 -7.02 -5.14 7.52
CA GLU A 51 -6.33 -5.96 6.52
C GLU A 51 -5.74 -5.06 5.43
N ILE A 52 -4.47 -5.26 5.13
CA ILE A 52 -3.80 -4.65 3.97
C ILE A 52 -3.84 -5.68 2.83
N LYS A 53 -4.52 -5.35 1.75
CA LYS A 53 -4.68 -6.24 0.59
C LYS A 53 -3.50 -6.14 -0.37
N GLN A 54 -3.36 -7.11 -1.27
CA GLN A 54 -2.28 -7.14 -2.27
C GLN A 54 -2.26 -5.89 -3.17
N ASP A 55 -3.42 -5.29 -3.46
CA ASP A 55 -3.52 -4.06 -4.25
C ASP A 55 -3.16 -2.78 -3.46
N GLY A 56 -2.82 -2.91 -2.17
CA GLY A 56 -2.47 -1.83 -1.27
C GLY A 56 -3.67 -1.15 -0.61
N SER A 57 -4.91 -1.57 -0.92
CA SER A 57 -6.09 -1.09 -0.19
C SER A 57 -6.10 -1.58 1.26
N ILE A 58 -6.77 -0.82 2.12
CA ILE A 58 -6.86 -1.12 3.55
C ILE A 58 -8.34 -1.24 3.93
N ASP A 59 -8.72 -2.39 4.47
CA ASP A 59 -10.03 -2.59 5.10
C ASP A 59 -9.88 -2.49 6.61
N THR A 60 -10.74 -1.71 7.26
CA THR A 60 -10.95 -1.79 8.71
C THR A 60 -12.00 -2.84 9.02
N LEU A 61 -11.79 -3.59 10.10
CA LEU A 61 -12.57 -4.77 10.43
C LEU A 61 -13.19 -4.63 11.83
N ASN A 62 -14.44 -5.06 11.95
CA ASN A 62 -15.07 -5.37 13.23
C ASN A 62 -15.35 -6.89 13.24
N GLY A 63 -14.43 -7.65 13.82
CA GLY A 63 -14.39 -9.10 13.69
C GLY A 63 -14.08 -9.52 12.24
N THR A 64 -15.08 -10.07 11.53
CA THR A 64 -14.94 -10.47 10.12
C THR A 64 -15.63 -9.53 9.15
N THR A 65 -16.27 -8.47 9.64
CA THR A 65 -17.05 -7.54 8.83
C THR A 65 -16.21 -6.31 8.49
N VAL A 66 -16.14 -5.96 7.20
CA VAL A 66 -15.52 -4.72 6.73
C VAL A 66 -16.42 -3.55 7.09
N VAL A 67 -15.88 -2.57 7.81
CA VAL A 67 -16.62 -1.36 8.26
C VAL A 67 -16.27 -0.11 7.47
N ALA A 68 -15.04 -0.02 6.95
CA ALA A 68 -14.61 1.02 6.01
C ALA A 68 -13.41 0.53 5.19
N THR A 69 -13.29 1.04 3.97
CA THR A 69 -12.21 0.71 3.03
C THR A 69 -11.57 1.99 2.52
N VAL A 70 -10.25 1.97 2.35
CA VAL A 70 -9.46 2.99 1.64
C VAL A 70 -8.81 2.36 0.43
N ASN A 71 -8.90 3.00 -0.74
CA ASN A 71 -8.22 2.53 -1.94
C ASN A 71 -6.70 2.68 -1.76
N GLY A 72 -5.92 1.74 -2.30
CA GLY A 72 -4.47 1.79 -2.14
C GLY A 72 -3.81 3.05 -2.70
N THR A 73 -4.41 3.66 -3.72
CA THR A 73 -3.93 4.93 -4.31
C THR A 73 -4.21 6.15 -3.44
N ASP A 74 -5.13 6.03 -2.47
CA ASP A 74 -5.49 7.10 -1.53
C ASP A 74 -4.65 7.02 -0.24
N VAL A 75 -3.86 5.95 -0.07
CA VAL A 75 -2.89 5.81 1.02
C VAL A 75 -1.71 6.75 0.78
N VAL A 76 -1.36 7.54 1.78
CA VAL A 76 -0.23 8.47 1.72
C VAL A 76 0.98 7.84 2.40
N LYS A 77 2.11 7.73 1.69
CA LYS A 77 3.40 7.34 2.26
C LYS A 77 4.12 8.58 2.79
N GLU A 78 4.34 8.65 4.10
CA GLU A 78 5.16 9.73 4.69
C GLU A 78 6.65 9.39 4.68
N ASN A 79 6.98 8.14 4.99
CA ASN A 79 8.34 7.59 4.91
C ASN A 79 8.27 6.06 4.69
N ASP A 80 9.41 5.36 4.75
CA ASP A 80 9.48 3.92 4.45
C ASP A 80 8.68 3.02 5.39
N THR A 81 8.37 3.51 6.59
CA THR A 81 7.66 2.77 7.64
C THR A 81 6.35 3.43 8.08
N THR A 82 6.09 4.66 7.64
CA THR A 82 4.92 5.45 8.06
C THR A 82 3.99 5.73 6.90
N PHE A 83 2.73 5.35 7.08
CA PHE A 83 1.65 5.50 6.10
C PHE A 83 0.43 6.12 6.76
N LYS A 84 -0.35 6.86 5.99
CA LYS A 84 -1.60 7.48 6.42
C LYS A 84 -2.74 7.06 5.52
N ALA A 85 -3.89 6.82 6.11
CA ALA A 85 -5.13 6.56 5.39
C ALA A 85 -6.29 7.27 6.09
N THR A 86 -7.15 7.92 5.31
CA THR A 86 -8.34 8.59 5.83
C THR A 86 -9.56 7.73 5.54
N PHE A 87 -10.13 7.14 6.59
CA PHE A 87 -11.34 6.34 6.50
C PHE A 87 -12.56 7.23 6.66
N SER A 88 -13.56 7.07 5.78
CA SER A 88 -14.81 7.81 5.87
C SER A 88 -15.99 6.85 6.04
N ALA A 89 -16.81 7.09 7.05
CA ALA A 89 -18.03 6.33 7.31
C ALA A 89 -19.12 7.26 7.88
N ASN A 90 -20.36 7.12 7.41
CA ASN A 90 -21.51 7.90 7.91
C ASN A 90 -21.30 9.43 7.91
N GLY A 91 -20.57 9.97 6.93
CA GLY A 91 -20.27 11.40 6.82
C GLY A 91 -19.18 11.91 7.79
N GLN A 92 -18.58 11.02 8.60
CA GLN A 92 -17.41 11.32 9.42
C GLN A 92 -16.16 10.76 8.73
N SER A 93 -15.03 11.43 8.93
CA SER A 93 -13.73 10.98 8.42
C SER A 93 -12.71 10.96 9.54
N GLN A 94 -11.85 9.95 9.51
CA GLN A 94 -10.84 9.69 10.52
C GLN A 94 -9.52 9.36 9.82
N GLU A 95 -8.49 10.20 10.00
CA GLU A 95 -7.14 9.85 9.58
C GLU A 95 -6.57 8.83 10.57
N VAL A 96 -5.92 7.80 10.03
CA VAL A 96 -5.20 6.77 10.77
C VAL A 96 -3.77 6.73 10.27
N VAL A 97 -2.83 6.83 11.20
CA VAL A 97 -1.39 6.73 10.96
C VAL A 97 -0.94 5.32 11.33
N PHE A 98 -0.31 4.64 10.39
CA PHE A 98 0.32 3.32 10.55
C PHE A 98 1.83 3.52 10.63
N VAL A 99 2.46 3.01 11.68
CA VAL A 99 3.92 3.03 11.87
C VAL A 99 4.41 1.60 12.05
N PHE A 100 5.05 1.05 11.03
CA PHE A 100 5.57 -0.32 11.06
C PHE A 100 6.99 -0.35 11.64
N THR A 101 7.20 -1.18 12.65
CA THR A 101 8.53 -1.41 13.24
C THR A 101 9.21 -2.64 12.65
N SER A 102 8.43 -3.55 12.05
CA SER A 102 8.89 -4.68 11.25
C SER A 102 7.81 -5.09 10.23
N ASP A 103 8.07 -6.15 9.45
CA ASP A 103 7.07 -6.76 8.56
C ASP A 103 5.88 -7.42 9.29
N THR A 104 5.99 -7.59 10.62
CA THR A 104 5.03 -8.28 11.47
C THR A 104 4.58 -7.47 12.69
N THR A 105 5.18 -6.31 12.97
CA THR A 105 4.86 -5.48 14.14
C THR A 105 4.78 -4.00 13.80
N GLY A 106 3.98 -3.26 14.54
CA GLY A 106 3.87 -1.81 14.40
C GLY A 106 2.94 -1.18 15.42
N THR A 107 2.55 0.05 15.13
CA THR A 107 1.55 0.78 15.89
C THR A 107 0.58 1.52 14.97
N VAL A 108 -0.62 1.76 15.45
CA VAL A 108 -1.61 2.63 14.79
C VAL A 108 -2.08 3.74 15.72
N THR A 109 -2.38 4.90 15.15
CA THR A 109 -2.92 6.05 15.90
C THR A 109 -3.95 6.75 15.04
N ALA A 110 -5.12 7.04 15.61
CA ALA A 110 -6.18 7.79 14.95
C ALA A 110 -6.03 9.29 15.28
N SER A 111 -6.24 10.20 14.32
CA SER A 111 -6.29 11.64 14.58
C SER A 111 -7.32 12.01 15.65
N GLY A 112 -6.99 12.92 16.56
CA GLY A 112 -7.79 13.23 17.76
C GLY A 112 -7.63 12.23 18.91
N GLN A 113 -6.78 11.20 18.74
CA GLN A 113 -6.38 10.23 19.76
C GLN A 113 -4.86 10.15 19.86
N GLU A 114 -4.16 11.27 19.73
CA GLU A 114 -2.68 11.34 19.64
C GLU A 114 -1.97 10.79 20.89
N GLY A 115 -2.67 10.63 22.02
CA GLY A 115 -2.19 9.98 23.24
C GLY A 115 -2.52 8.49 23.37
N SER A 116 -3.27 7.92 22.42
CA SER A 116 -3.73 6.52 22.43
C SER A 116 -3.22 5.79 21.19
N THR A 117 -2.02 5.22 21.33
CA THR A 117 -1.38 4.41 20.31
C THR A 117 -1.66 2.94 20.58
N ILE A 118 -2.18 2.23 19.58
CA ILE A 118 -2.45 0.80 19.67
C ILE A 118 -1.27 0.04 19.07
N SER A 119 -0.73 -0.93 19.82
CA SER A 119 0.29 -1.84 19.30
C SER A 119 -0.37 -2.93 18.47
N ILE A 120 0.20 -3.22 17.30
CA ILE A 120 -0.36 -4.18 16.33
C ILE A 120 0.65 -5.24 15.92
N VAL A 121 0.13 -6.43 15.58
CA VAL A 121 0.87 -7.59 15.09
C VAL A 121 0.16 -8.19 13.89
N LYS A 122 0.93 -8.60 12.88
CA LYS A 122 0.42 -9.35 11.73
C LYS A 122 0.44 -10.85 12.05
N LYS A 123 -0.69 -11.54 11.85
CA LYS A 123 -0.81 -13.00 12.04
C LYS A 123 -1.29 -13.67 10.76
#